data_AF-A0A1H4MAP0-F1
#
_entry.id   AF-A0A1H4MAP0-F1
#
_cell.length_a   1.000
_cell.length_b   1.000
_cell.length_c   1.000
_cell.angle_alpha   90.00
_cell.angle_beta   90.00
_cell.angle_gamma   90.00
#
_symmetry.space_group_name_H-M   'P 1'
#
loop_
_entity.id
_entity.type
_entity.pdbx_description
1 polymer ?
#
loop_
_entity_poly.entity_id
_entity_poly.type
_entity_poly.pdbx_seq_one_letter_code
_entity_poly.pdbx_strand_id
1 'polypeptide(L)' 'MKIMISAAEAMEKGVWKELLLLFGRDDKEEFWPAEQFILTEEQAFKLKLIKK' A
#
# COMPACT_ATOMS: atom_id res chain seq x y z
N MET A 1 3.59 3.04 15.19
CA MET A 1 4.24 3.88 14.16
C MET A 1 3.30 4.07 12.96
N LYS A 2 3.50 5.08 12.09
CA LYS A 2 2.77 5.22 10.81
C LYS A 2 3.77 5.08 9.66
N ILE A 3 3.41 4.31 8.63
CA ILE A 3 4.28 4.07 7.46
C ILE A 3 3.57 4.62 6.23
N MET A 4 4.30 5.36 5.41
CA MET A 4 3.81 5.88 4.14
C MET A 4 4.43 5.08 3.00
N ILE A 5 3.61 4.78 1.99
CA ILE A 5 4.05 4.14 0.75
C ILE A 5 3.32 4.80 -0.42
N SER A 6 4.04 5.07 -1.50
CA SER A 6 3.42 5.54 -2.75
C SER A 6 2.75 4.41 -3.53
N ALA A 7 1.79 4.75 -4.40
CA ALA A 7 1.22 3.80 -5.35
C ALA A 7 2.31 3.15 -6.22
N ALA A 8 3.28 3.96 -6.69
CA ALA A 8 4.44 3.49 -7.44
C ALA A 8 5.23 2.43 -6.66
N GLU A 9 5.63 2.72 -5.42
CA GLU A 9 6.38 1.78 -4.58
C GLU A 9 5.58 0.51 -4.26
N ALA A 10 4.26 0.63 -4.05
CA ALA A 10 3.41 -0.52 -3.80
C ALA A 10 3.30 -1.44 -5.02
N MET A 11 3.28 -0.88 -6.23
CA MET A 11 3.36 -1.63 -7.48
C MET A 11 4.74 -2.29 -7.66
N GLU A 12 5.82 -1.56 -7.45
CA GLU A 12 7.19 -2.08 -7.56
C GLU A 12 7.48 -3.21 -6.56
N LYS A 13 6.96 -3.10 -5.34
CA LYS A 13 7.08 -4.13 -4.30
C LYS A 13 6.10 -5.30 -4.49
N GLY A 14 5.21 -5.22 -5.48
CA GLY A 14 4.23 -6.26 -5.77
C GLY A 14 3.14 -6.41 -4.71
N VAL A 15 2.87 -5.36 -3.93
CA VAL A 15 1.86 -5.34 -2.84
C VAL A 15 0.63 -4.50 -3.20
N TRP A 16 0.56 -3.98 -4.43
CA TRP A 16 -0.48 -3.06 -4.87
C TRP A 16 -1.89 -3.64 -4.75
N LYS A 17 -2.09 -4.90 -5.14
CA LYS A 17 -3.41 -5.54 -5.07
C LYS A 17 -3.89 -5.70 -3.62
N GLU A 18 -3.00 -6.14 -2.74
CA GLU A 18 -3.26 -6.28 -1.31
C GLU A 18 -3.49 -4.92 -0.64
N LEU A 19 -2.76 -3.89 -1.08
CA LEU A 19 -2.97 -2.52 -0.64
C LEU A 19 -4.37 -2.04 -1.03
N LEU A 20 -4.79 -2.19 -2.28
CA LEU A 20 -6.15 -1.83 -2.73
C LEU A 20 -7.24 -2.55 -1.92
N LEU A 21 -7.08 -3.85 -1.68
CA LEU A 21 -7.99 -4.64 -0.85
C LEU A 21 -8.07 -4.11 0.59
N LEU A 22 -6.95 -3.68 1.19
CA LEU A 22 -6.94 -3.09 2.53
C LEU A 22 -7.70 -1.76 2.61
N PHE A 23 -7.70 -0.98 1.53
CA PHE A 23 -8.42 0.29 1.44
C PHE A 23 -9.82 0.15 0.82
N GLY A 24 -10.24 -1.08 0.46
CA GLY A 24 -11.54 -1.34 -0.16
C GLY A 24 -11.69 -0.68 -1.53
N ARG A 25 -10.58 -0.47 -2.24
CA ARG A 25 -10.54 0.16 -3.57
C ARG A 25 -10.55 -0.86 -4.68
N ASP A 26 -11.10 -0.46 -5.82
CA ASP A 26 -11.13 -1.28 -7.03
C ASP A 26 -9.84 -1.12 -7.84
N ASP A 27 -9.42 -2.16 -8.58
CA ASP A 27 -8.22 -2.11 -9.41
C ASP A 27 -8.39 -1.28 -10.69
N LYS A 28 -9.62 -0.83 -10.97
CA LYS A 28 -9.99 0.06 -12.08
C LYS A 28 -10.08 1.53 -11.69
N GLU A 29 -9.97 1.87 -10.41
CA GLU A 29 -9.92 3.27 -10.00
C GLU A 29 -8.63 3.93 -10.53
N GLU A 30 -8.74 5.17 -11.00
CA GLU A 30 -7.57 5.95 -11.37
C GLU A 30 -6.77 6.31 -10.10
N PHE A 31 -5.48 5.99 -10.12
CA PHE A 31 -4.53 6.35 -9.08
C PHE A 31 -3.37 7.12 -9.69
N TRP A 32 -2.82 8.05 -8.91
CA TRP A 32 -1.61 8.76 -9.29
C TRP A 32 -0.41 8.00 -8.74
N PRO A 33 0.68 7.79 -9.51
CA PRO A 33 1.88 7.10 -9.02
C PRO A 33 2.45 7.71 -7.73
N ALA A 34 2.29 9.03 -7.56
CA ALA A 34 2.73 9.78 -6.38
C ALA A 34 1.73 9.75 -5.20
N GLU A 35 0.55 9.15 -5.37
CA GLU A 35 -0.45 9.04 -4.32
C GLU A 35 0.10 8.23 -3.15
N GLN A 36 -0.02 8.77 -1.94
CA GLN A 36 0.54 8.21 -0.73
C GLN A 36 -0.55 7.51 0.09
N PHE A 37 -0.23 6.31 0.55
CA PHE A 37 -1.08 5.52 1.44
C PHE A 37 -0.46 5.46 2.82
N ILE A 38 -1.24 5.83 3.83
CA ILE A 38 -0.80 5.79 5.23
C ILE A 38 -1.26 4.46 5.82
N LEU A 39 -0.29 3.62 6.15
CA LEU A 39 -0.47 2.33 6.77
C LEU A 39 -0.20 2.41 8.27
N THR A 40 -0.95 1.64 9.05
CA THR A 40 -0.54 1.27 10.40
C THR A 40 0.64 0.30 10.32
N GLU A 41 1.36 0.19 11.42
CA GLU A 41 2.45 -0.77 11.56
C GLU A 41 1.99 -2.22 11.32
N GLU A 42 0.81 -2.58 11.80
CA GLU A 42 0.21 -3.89 11.54
C GLU A 42 -0.11 -4.11 10.06
N GLN A 43 -0.62 -3.09 9.36
CA GLN A 43 -0.90 -3.18 7.92
C GLN A 43 0.39 -3.29 7.11
N ALA A 44 1.41 -2.50 7.45
CA ALA A 44 2.71 -2.58 6.81
C ALA A 44 3.39 -3.94 7.04
N PHE A 45 3.23 -4.52 8.24
CA PHE A 45 3.70 -5.87 8.53
C PHE A 45 2.95 -6.93 7.70
N LYS A 46 1.61 -6.82 7.59
CA LYS A 46 0.80 -7.73 6.74
C LYS A 46 1.22 -7.67 5.27
N LEU A 47 1.55 -6.47 4.78
CA LEU A 47 2.06 -6.25 3.43
C LEU A 47 3.56 -6.56 3.27
N LYS A 48 4.23 -7.08 4.32
CA LYS A 48 5.68 -7.39 4.33
C LYS A 48 6.55 -6.19 3.96
N LEU A 49 6.06 -4.96 4.19
CA LEU A 49 6.80 -3.72 3.99
C LEU A 49 7.84 -3.49 5.09
N ILE A 50 7.59 -4.08 6.27
CA ILE A 50 8.51 -4.10 7.40
C ILE A 50 8.63 -5.52 7.95
N LYS A 51 9.78 -5.81 8.58
CA LYS A 51 10.00 -7.02 9.36
C LYS A 51 9.80 -6.69 10.84
N LYS A 52 9.25 -7.63 11.60
CA LYS A 52 9.12 -7.53 13.06
C LYS A 52 10.44 -7.88 13.72
#